data_AF-A0A432I2N1-F1
#
_entry.id   AF-A0A432I2N1-F1
#
_cell.length_a   1.000
_cell.length_b   1.000
_cell.length_c   1.000
_cell.angle_alpha   90.00
_cell.angle_beta   90.00
_cell.angle_gamma   90.00
#
_symmetry.space_group_name_H-M   'P 1'
#
loop_
_entity.id
_entity.type
_entity.pdbx_description
1 polymer ?
#
loop_
_entity_poly.entity_id
_entity_poly.type
_entity_poly.pdbx_seq_one_letter_code
_entity_poly.pdbx_strand_id
1 'polypeptide(L)'
;MTEPLIRTIADLPFHVAGRFPKPVLIRHCVGDRFEDRSSREVFDEVRDLSLGLEGIGVQAGDRVAILADSRPEWTITDLATLTAGAVTVPVYATLPAGQVGYILADAGARVVVAEDDLQAAKVREERHRLPELETVIVMVPGPEGVQSGERALAEVVDQGHRRLM
;
A
#
# COMPACT_ATOMS: atom_id res chain seq x y z
N MET A 1 -30.57 -3.88 -16.10
CA MET A 1 -29.67 -3.57 -14.95
C MET A 1 -28.79 -2.42 -15.38
N THR A 2 -28.92 -1.27 -14.74
CA THR A 2 -28.14 -0.06 -15.07
C THR A 2 -26.67 -0.32 -14.81
N GLU A 3 -25.80 0.07 -15.73
CA GLU A 3 -24.35 -0.07 -15.56
C GLU A 3 -23.91 0.61 -14.25
N PRO A 4 -23.09 -0.05 -13.40
CA PRO A 4 -22.59 0.58 -12.19
C PRO A 4 -21.75 1.80 -12.58
N LEU A 5 -22.30 2.96 -12.22
CA LEU A 5 -21.72 4.26 -12.48
C LEU A 5 -20.41 4.40 -11.71
N ILE A 6 -19.32 4.74 -12.39
CA ILE A 6 -18.07 5.18 -11.76
C ILE A 6 -18.36 6.52 -11.09
N ARG A 7 -18.22 6.60 -9.76
CA ARG A 7 -18.43 7.84 -8.98
C ARG A 7 -17.10 8.42 -8.52
N THR A 8 -16.15 7.55 -8.21
CA THR A 8 -14.81 7.92 -7.75
C THR A 8 -13.74 7.14 -8.51
N ILE A 9 -12.49 7.59 -8.42
CA ILE A 9 -11.36 6.86 -9.00
C ILE A 9 -11.20 5.46 -8.38
N ALA A 10 -11.60 5.28 -7.12
CA ALA A 10 -11.52 4.01 -6.41
C ALA A 10 -12.51 2.96 -6.96
N ASP A 11 -13.52 3.38 -7.73
CA ASP A 11 -14.45 2.45 -8.39
C ASP A 11 -13.81 1.80 -9.63
N LEU A 12 -12.73 2.37 -10.19
CA LEU A 12 -12.15 1.92 -11.45
C LEU A 12 -11.71 0.45 -11.42
N PRO A 13 -10.91 -0.03 -10.44
CA PRO A 13 -10.50 -1.43 -10.35
C PRO A 13 -11.69 -2.39 -10.44
N PHE A 14 -12.77 -2.11 -9.71
CA PHE A 14 -13.96 -2.97 -9.63
C PHE A 14 -14.87 -2.83 -10.85
N HIS A 15 -14.90 -1.65 -11.47
CA HIS A 15 -15.64 -1.43 -12.71
C HIS A 15 -14.99 -2.17 -13.88
N VAL A 16 -13.66 -2.26 -13.94
CA VAL A 16 -12.97 -2.97 -15.03
C VAL A 16 -12.78 -4.46 -14.75
N ALA A 17 -12.75 -4.87 -13.47
CA ALA A 17 -12.62 -6.26 -13.07
C ALA A 17 -13.69 -7.14 -13.74
N GLY A 18 -13.24 -8.25 -14.34
CA GLY A 18 -14.10 -9.20 -15.06
C GLY A 18 -14.58 -8.74 -16.44
N ARG A 19 -14.59 -7.43 -16.74
CA ARG A 19 -15.04 -6.90 -18.05
C ARG A 19 -13.95 -6.92 -19.10
N PHE A 20 -12.73 -6.59 -18.70
CA PHE A 20 -11.57 -6.52 -19.59
C PHE A 20 -10.42 -7.35 -19.01
N PRO A 21 -10.58 -8.68 -18.91
CA PRO A 21 -9.56 -9.54 -18.32
C PRO A 21 -8.28 -9.47 -19.14
N LYS A 22 -7.18 -9.08 -18.47
CA LYS A 22 -5.83 -9.16 -19.02
C LYS A 22 -5.05 -10.26 -18.31
N PRO A 23 -4.43 -11.20 -19.05
CA PRO A 23 -3.53 -12.19 -18.45
C PRO A 23 -2.26 -11.54 -17.89
N VAL A 24 -1.85 -10.39 -18.44
CA VAL A 24 -0.75 -9.55 -17.93
C VAL A 24 -1.24 -8.11 -17.88
N LEU A 25 -1.44 -7.58 -16.68
CA LEU A 25 -1.74 -6.16 -16.43
C LEU A 25 -0.48 -5.41 -16.00
N ILE A 26 0.30 -5.99 -15.08
CA ILE A 26 1.57 -5.45 -14.61
C ILE A 26 2.66 -6.48 -14.92
N ARG A 27 3.77 -6.01 -15.50
CA ARG A 27 5.00 -6.77 -15.66
C ARG A 27 6.11 -6.05 -14.91
N HIS A 28 6.76 -6.75 -13.99
CA HIS A 28 7.82 -6.22 -13.15
C HIS A 28 9.14 -6.92 -13.47
N CYS A 29 10.22 -6.15 -13.60
CA CYS A 29 11.56 -6.69 -13.86
C CYS A 29 12.28 -6.90 -12.53
N VAL A 30 12.61 -8.16 -12.21
CA VAL A 30 13.32 -8.54 -10.98
C VAL A 30 14.62 -9.21 -11.39
N GLY A 31 15.73 -8.46 -11.30
CA GLY A 31 17.02 -8.89 -11.84
C GLY A 31 16.93 -9.09 -13.36
N ASP A 32 17.17 -10.31 -13.81
CA ASP A 32 17.08 -10.75 -15.21
C ASP A 32 15.75 -11.43 -15.57
N ARG A 33 14.79 -11.46 -14.63
CA ARG A 33 13.50 -12.13 -14.78
C ARG A 33 12.35 -11.13 -14.83
N PHE A 34 11.24 -11.57 -15.41
CA PHE A 34 9.98 -10.84 -15.37
C PHE A 34 8.97 -11.59 -14.51
N GLU A 35 8.28 -10.85 -13.67
CA GLU A 35 7.14 -11.30 -12.89
C GLU A 35 5.89 -10.62 -13.43
N ASP A 36 4.94 -11.42 -13.89
CA ASP A 36 3.68 -10.95 -14.45
C ASP A 36 2.58 -11.08 -13.41
N ARG A 37 1.72 -10.06 -13.33
CA ARG A 37 0.46 -10.10 -12.59
C ARG A 37 -0.69 -9.86 -13.54
N SER A 38 -1.68 -10.74 -13.51
CA SER A 38 -2.93 -10.59 -14.24
C SER A 38 -3.80 -9.48 -13.63
N SER A 39 -4.77 -9.01 -14.41
CA SER A 39 -5.76 -8.06 -13.90
C SER A 39 -6.55 -8.60 -12.69
N ARG A 40 -6.78 -9.92 -12.62
CA ARG A 40 -7.48 -10.54 -11.49
C ARG A 40 -6.64 -10.42 -10.22
N GLU A 41 -5.38 -10.85 -10.28
CA GLU A 41 -4.46 -10.81 -9.14
C GLU A 41 -4.31 -9.39 -8.59
N VAL A 42 -4.07 -8.41 -9.46
CA VAL A 42 -3.92 -7.00 -9.04
C VAL A 42 -5.18 -6.49 -8.33
N PHE A 43 -6.37 -6.76 -8.87
CA PHE A 43 -7.61 -6.24 -8.26
C PHE A 43 -8.04 -7.02 -7.02
N ASP A 44 -7.72 -8.31 -6.92
CA ASP A 44 -7.89 -9.10 -5.70
C ASP A 44 -6.94 -8.57 -4.60
N GLU A 45 -5.67 -8.31 -4.93
CA GLU A 45 -4.71 -7.71 -4.00
C GLU A 45 -5.14 -6.30 -3.54
N VAL A 46 -5.66 -5.45 -4.44
CA VAL A 46 -6.20 -4.12 -4.07
C VAL A 46 -7.36 -4.24 -3.08
N ARG A 47 -8.32 -5.13 -3.35
CA ARG A 47 -9.46 -5.37 -2.46
C ARG A 47 -8.98 -5.87 -1.09
N ASP A 48 -8.14 -6.89 -1.10
CA ASP A 48 -7.71 -7.56 0.12
C ASP A 48 -6.83 -6.62 0.96
N LEU A 49 -5.93 -5.85 0.34
CA LEU A 49 -5.18 -4.81 1.05
C LEU A 49 -6.09 -3.72 1.61
N SER A 50 -7.11 -3.25 0.88
CA SER A 50 -8.07 -2.26 1.38
C SER A 50 -8.75 -2.74 2.67
N LEU A 51 -9.26 -3.98 2.66
CA LEU A 51 -9.89 -4.61 3.84
C LEU A 51 -8.89 -4.86 4.97
N GLY A 52 -7.63 -5.11 4.63
CA GLY A 52 -6.52 -5.25 5.56
C GLY A 52 -6.19 -3.92 6.26
N LEU A 53 -6.11 -2.83 5.51
CA LEU A 53 -5.91 -1.47 6.02
C LEU A 53 -7.04 -1.09 6.98
N GLU A 54 -8.30 -1.31 6.59
CA GLU A 54 -9.44 -1.14 7.50
C GLU A 54 -9.31 -2.03 8.75
N GLY A 55 -8.76 -3.24 8.59
CA GLY A 55 -8.61 -4.22 9.66
C GLY A 55 -7.56 -3.87 10.70
N ILE A 56 -6.57 -3.05 10.32
CA ILE A 56 -5.61 -2.45 11.24
C ILE A 56 -6.05 -1.06 11.72
N GLY A 57 -7.27 -0.64 11.39
CA GLY A 57 -7.91 0.55 11.95
C GLY A 57 -7.85 1.81 11.08
N VAL A 58 -7.39 1.72 9.81
CA VAL A 58 -7.45 2.85 8.87
C VAL A 58 -8.91 3.23 8.63
N GLN A 59 -9.20 4.53 8.70
CA GLN A 59 -10.53 5.11 8.49
C GLN A 59 -10.55 5.99 7.23
N ALA A 60 -11.74 6.29 6.73
CA ALA A 60 -11.89 7.24 5.63
C ALA A 60 -11.27 8.60 6.00
N GLY A 61 -10.50 9.16 5.08
CA GLY A 61 -9.73 10.36 5.27
C GLY A 61 -8.36 10.14 5.92
N ASP A 62 -8.02 8.96 6.45
CA ASP A 62 -6.69 8.69 7.00
C ASP A 62 -5.57 8.78 5.98
N ARG A 63 -4.38 9.19 6.43
CA ARG A 63 -3.23 9.40 5.56
C ARG A 63 -2.35 8.16 5.60
N VAL A 64 -2.24 7.49 4.47
CA VAL A 64 -1.37 6.33 4.26
C VAL A 64 -0.23 6.78 3.36
N ALA A 65 0.95 6.91 3.94
CA ALA A 65 2.14 7.28 3.18
C ALA A 65 2.74 6.07 2.49
N ILE A 66 3.25 6.25 1.27
CA ILE A 66 3.95 5.21 0.53
C ILE A 66 5.38 5.70 0.27
N LEU A 67 6.35 5.02 0.88
CA LEU A 67 7.78 5.29 0.76
C LEU A 67 8.45 4.13 0.02
N ALA A 68 8.39 4.16 -1.31
CA ALA A 68 8.95 3.12 -2.16
C ALA A 68 9.29 3.66 -3.56
N ASP A 69 10.22 2.99 -4.24
CA ASP A 69 10.49 3.16 -5.65
C ASP A 69 9.37 2.57 -6.52
N SER A 70 9.52 2.71 -7.85
CA SER A 70 8.54 2.21 -8.81
C SER A 70 8.44 0.69 -8.78
N ARG A 71 7.35 0.19 -8.19
CA ARG A 71 7.08 -1.24 -8.07
C ARG A 71 5.57 -1.56 -8.06
N PRO A 72 5.17 -2.79 -8.35
CA PRO A 72 3.75 -3.18 -8.37
C PRO A 72 3.04 -2.89 -7.04
N GLU A 73 3.70 -3.19 -5.92
CA GLU A 73 3.15 -3.01 -4.57
C GLU A 73 2.79 -1.54 -4.29
N TRP A 74 3.52 -0.59 -4.88
CA TRP A 74 3.20 0.84 -4.77
C TRP A 74 1.83 1.14 -5.40
N THR A 75 1.58 0.65 -6.62
CA THR A 75 0.33 0.89 -7.34
C THR A 75 -0.85 0.21 -6.66
N ILE A 76 -0.63 -1.01 -6.17
CA ILE A 76 -1.63 -1.76 -5.42
C ILE A 76 -1.97 -1.04 -4.11
N THR A 77 -0.96 -0.54 -3.38
CA THR A 77 -1.14 0.19 -2.13
C THR A 77 -1.88 1.50 -2.33
N ASP A 78 -1.58 2.26 -3.38
CA ASP A 78 -2.29 3.50 -3.71
C ASP A 78 -3.77 3.22 -4.00
N LEU A 79 -4.06 2.26 -4.88
CA LEU A 79 -5.44 1.89 -5.20
C LEU A 79 -6.20 1.34 -3.99
N ALA A 80 -5.54 0.54 -3.15
CA ALA A 80 -6.13 0.01 -1.91
C ALA A 80 -6.42 1.12 -0.90
N THR A 81 -5.52 2.10 -0.77
CA THR A 81 -5.71 3.28 0.10
C THR A 81 -6.91 4.07 -0.35
N LEU A 82 -7.03 4.36 -1.65
CA LEU A 82 -8.19 5.05 -2.22
C LEU A 82 -9.48 4.23 -2.07
N THR A 83 -9.41 2.91 -2.19
CA THR A 83 -10.54 1.99 -1.99
C THR A 83 -11.04 2.03 -0.54
N ALA A 84 -10.13 2.11 0.43
CA ALA A 84 -10.47 2.26 1.84
C ALA A 84 -11.03 3.66 2.19
N GLY A 85 -11.13 4.57 1.20
CA GLY A 85 -11.53 5.97 1.41
C GLY A 85 -10.45 6.79 2.11
N ALA A 86 -9.23 6.27 2.25
CA ALA A 86 -8.08 6.94 2.80
C ALA A 86 -7.36 7.79 1.73
N VAL A 87 -6.35 8.54 2.14
CA VAL A 87 -5.59 9.49 1.35
C VAL A 87 -4.15 9.00 1.22
N THR A 88 -3.72 8.79 -0.02
CA THR A 88 -2.32 8.43 -0.31
C THR A 88 -1.40 9.63 -0.15
N VAL A 89 -0.29 9.44 0.56
CA VAL A 89 0.81 10.41 0.67
C VAL A 89 2.06 9.82 0.01
N PRO A 90 2.34 10.15 -1.27
CA PRO A 90 3.51 9.60 -1.95
C PRO A 90 4.79 10.26 -1.44
N VAL A 91 5.79 9.45 -1.09
CA VAL A 91 7.10 9.93 -0.60
C VAL A 91 8.21 9.27 -1.42
N TYR A 92 9.12 10.09 -1.96
CA TYR A 92 10.24 9.58 -2.74
C TYR A 92 11.23 8.79 -1.86
N ALA A 93 11.52 7.55 -2.24
CA ALA A 93 12.47 6.68 -1.54
C ALA A 93 13.92 7.20 -1.54
N THR A 94 14.25 8.16 -2.41
CA THR A 94 15.58 8.79 -2.47
C THR A 94 15.78 9.90 -1.43
N LEU A 95 14.73 10.33 -0.73
CA LEU A 95 14.85 11.40 0.26
C LEU A 95 15.60 10.91 1.52
N PRO A 96 16.42 11.79 2.13
CA PRO A 96 16.99 11.55 3.45
C PRO A 96 15.91 11.42 4.53
N ALA A 97 16.23 10.72 5.63
CA ALA A 97 15.30 10.47 6.74
C ALA A 97 14.63 11.75 7.24
N GLY A 98 15.39 12.80 7.56
CA GLY A 98 14.84 14.07 8.04
C GLY A 98 13.79 14.74 7.13
N GLN A 99 13.90 14.55 5.81
CA GLN A 99 12.91 15.04 4.83
C GLN A 99 11.69 14.13 4.77
N VAL A 100 11.89 12.82 4.83
CA VAL A 100 10.79 11.84 4.99
C VAL A 100 9.99 12.17 6.24
N GLY A 101 10.65 12.29 7.40
CA GLY A 101 10.00 12.63 8.67
C GLY A 101 9.24 13.96 8.63
N TYR A 102 9.79 14.98 7.95
CA TYR A 102 9.08 16.25 7.74
C TYR A 102 7.77 16.06 6.96
N ILE A 103 7.80 15.36 5.82
CA ILE A 103 6.61 15.11 4.99
C ILE A 103 5.57 14.30 5.77
N LEU A 104 6.01 13.24 6.45
CA LEU A 104 5.12 12.37 7.22
C LEU A 104 4.43 13.12 8.36
N ALA A 105 5.17 13.99 9.06
CA ALA A 105 4.63 14.82 10.14
C ALA A 105 3.65 15.87 9.62
N ASP A 106 4.03 16.59 8.56
CA ASP A 106 3.19 17.63 7.94
C ASP A 106 1.88 17.05 7.40
N ALA A 107 1.95 15.86 6.80
CA ALA A 107 0.79 15.15 6.29
C ALA A 107 -0.08 14.53 7.39
N GLY A 108 0.41 14.37 8.62
CA GLY A 108 -0.30 13.60 9.66
C GLY A 108 -0.45 12.12 9.30
N ALA A 109 0.60 11.50 8.73
CA ALA A 109 0.56 10.12 8.28
C ALA A 109 0.30 9.15 9.45
N ARG A 110 -0.79 8.38 9.34
CA ARG A 110 -1.20 7.39 10.35
C ARG A 110 -0.59 6.01 10.09
N VAL A 111 -0.38 5.71 8.81
CA VAL A 111 0.28 4.48 8.34
C VAL A 111 1.38 4.86 7.35
N VAL A 112 2.52 4.19 7.40
CA VAL A 112 3.56 4.25 6.37
C VAL A 112 3.75 2.88 5.77
N VAL A 113 3.62 2.75 4.46
CA VAL A 113 3.98 1.56 3.69
C VAL A 113 5.35 1.82 3.06
N ALA A 114 6.38 1.22 3.66
CA ALA A 114 7.76 1.32 3.24
C ALA A 114 8.16 0.14 2.35
N GLU A 115 9.02 0.38 1.37
CA GLU A 115 9.48 -0.65 0.44
C GLU A 115 10.15 -1.84 1.14
N ASP A 116 11.14 -1.56 1.97
CA ASP A 116 12.04 -2.52 2.60
C ASP A 116 12.49 -1.99 3.98
N ASP A 117 13.38 -2.73 4.66
CA ASP A 117 13.91 -2.30 5.97
C ASP A 117 14.73 -1.01 5.89
N LEU A 118 15.36 -0.70 4.74
CA LEU A 118 16.12 0.54 4.56
C LEU A 118 15.17 1.75 4.55
N GLN A 119 14.03 1.66 3.86
CA GLN A 119 13.02 2.71 3.89
C GLN A 119 12.31 2.78 5.26
N ALA A 120 12.01 1.64 5.88
CA ALA A 120 11.43 1.60 7.22
C ALA A 120 12.37 2.23 8.28
N ALA A 121 13.69 2.03 8.15
CA ALA A 121 14.69 2.62 9.04
C ALA A 121 14.63 4.16 9.06
N LYS A 122 14.34 4.81 7.92
CA LYS A 122 14.17 6.27 7.86
C LYS A 122 12.97 6.73 8.69
N VAL A 123 11.88 5.96 8.68
CA VAL A 123 10.70 6.23 9.50
C VAL A 123 11.01 6.02 10.98
N ARG A 124 11.79 4.99 11.32
CA ARG A 124 12.24 4.70 12.69
C ARG A 124 13.11 5.82 13.24
N GLU A 125 14.08 6.32 12.45
CA GLU A 125 14.95 7.43 12.82
C GLU A 125 14.14 8.70 13.20
N GLU A 126 13.10 8.99 12.42
CA GLU A 126 12.26 10.17 12.61
C GLU A 126 11.03 9.94 13.50
N ARG A 127 10.86 8.74 14.10
CA ARG A 127 9.64 8.36 14.83
C ARG A 127 9.23 9.37 15.91
N HIS A 128 10.22 10.01 16.54
CA HIS A 128 10.04 11.04 17.56
C HIS A 128 9.22 12.27 17.08
N ARG A 129 9.08 12.47 15.76
CA ARG A 129 8.32 13.57 15.13
C ARG A 129 6.94 13.14 14.61
N LEU A 130 6.59 11.86 14.76
CA LEU A 130 5.43 11.25 14.11
C LEU A 130 4.41 10.78 15.17
N PRO A 131 3.74 11.72 15.87
CA PRO A 131 2.81 11.38 16.95
C PRO A 131 1.56 10.63 16.46
N GLU A 132 1.14 10.91 15.22
CA GLU A 132 -0.04 10.28 14.59
C GLU A 132 0.29 8.90 13.98
N LEU A 133 1.57 8.56 13.82
CA LEU A 133 1.98 7.30 13.17
C LEU A 133 1.69 6.12 14.10
N GLU A 134 0.80 5.23 13.66
CA GLU A 134 0.42 4.03 14.39
C GLU A 134 1.12 2.78 13.87
N THR A 135 1.23 2.63 12.55
CA THR A 135 1.75 1.39 11.93
C THR A 135 2.73 1.67 10.80
N VAL A 136 3.81 0.92 10.75
CA VAL A 136 4.69 0.80 9.57
C VAL A 136 4.47 -0.58 8.94
N ILE A 137 4.23 -0.60 7.64
CA ILE A 137 4.04 -1.80 6.82
C ILE A 137 5.23 -1.91 5.87
N VAL A 138 5.85 -3.08 5.75
CA VAL A 138 7.00 -3.30 4.85
C VAL A 138 6.57 -4.16 3.67
N MET A 139 6.77 -3.67 2.43
CA MET A 139 6.37 -4.37 1.20
C MET A 139 7.20 -5.63 0.97
N VAL A 140 8.53 -5.53 1.10
CA VAL A 140 9.48 -6.62 0.93
C VAL A 140 10.35 -6.74 2.17
N PRO A 141 9.90 -7.52 3.17
CA PRO A 141 10.70 -7.81 4.35
C PRO A 141 11.99 -8.53 3.97
N GLY A 142 13.05 -8.28 4.75
CA GLY A 142 14.28 -9.06 4.66
C GLY A 142 14.09 -10.50 5.16
N PRO A 143 15.13 -11.35 5.07
CA PRO A 143 15.06 -12.73 5.54
C PRO A 143 14.77 -12.85 7.05
N GLU A 144 15.06 -11.81 7.83
CA GLU A 144 14.77 -11.73 9.27
C GLU A 144 13.32 -11.29 9.55
N GLY A 145 12.53 -10.98 8.52
CA GLY A 145 11.17 -10.48 8.63
C GLY A 145 11.13 -8.96 8.82
N VAL A 146 10.14 -8.50 9.58
CA VAL A 146 9.93 -7.08 9.92
C VAL A 146 10.29 -6.80 11.37
N GLN A 147 10.57 -5.55 11.72
CA GLN A 147 10.91 -5.20 13.11
C GLN A 147 9.69 -5.31 14.03
N SER A 148 9.94 -5.43 15.33
CA SER A 148 8.86 -5.46 16.33
C SER A 148 7.99 -4.20 16.26
N GLY A 149 6.68 -4.40 16.07
CA GLY A 149 5.70 -3.31 15.92
C GLY A 149 5.45 -2.87 14.47
N GLU A 150 6.21 -3.40 13.52
CA GLU A 150 5.95 -3.29 12.09
C GLU A 150 5.14 -4.50 11.60
N ARG A 151 4.63 -4.44 10.37
CA ARG A 151 3.86 -5.53 9.73
C ARG A 151 4.38 -5.80 8.34
N ALA A 152 4.36 -7.05 7.88
CA ALA A 152 4.61 -7.33 6.47
C ALA A 152 3.36 -7.01 5.63
N LEU A 153 3.52 -6.47 4.43
CA LEU A 153 2.40 -6.16 3.54
C LEU A 153 1.54 -7.41 3.26
N ALA A 154 2.19 -8.55 3.03
CA ALA A 154 1.53 -9.83 2.81
C ALA A 154 0.60 -10.22 3.98
N GLU A 155 0.99 -9.95 5.23
CA GLU A 155 0.16 -10.24 6.40
C GLU A 155 -1.11 -9.37 6.44
N VAL A 156 -0.98 -8.10 6.03
CA VAL A 156 -2.12 -7.16 5.97
C VAL A 156 -3.07 -7.56 4.85
N VAL A 157 -2.55 -7.97 3.69
CA VAL A 157 -3.33 -8.53 2.57
C VAL A 157 -4.08 -9.78 3.01
N ASP A 158 -3.38 -10.75 3.62
CA ASP A 158 -3.98 -12.00 4.12
C ASP A 158 -5.06 -11.74 5.18
N GLN A 159 -4.83 -10.77 6.07
CA GLN A 159 -5.83 -10.35 7.04
C GLN A 159 -7.09 -9.84 6.36
N GLY A 160 -6.97 -9.00 5.33
CA GLY A 160 -8.11 -8.50 4.58
C GLY A 160 -8.83 -9.60 3.80
N HIS A 161 -8.09 -10.50 3.15
CA HIS A 161 -8.66 -11.67 2.46
C HIS A 161 -9.55 -12.51 3.39
N ARG A 162 -9.07 -12.79 4.62
CA ARG A 162 -9.83 -13.55 5.62
C ARG A 162 -11.14 -12.88 6.06
N ARG A 163 -11.31 -11.56 5.86
CA ARG A 163 -12.55 -10.86 6.21
C ARG A 163 -13.67 -11.08 5.19
N LEU A 164 -13.37 -11.70 4.05
CA LEU A 164 -14.35 -12.07 3.02
C LEU A 164 -14.95 -13.46 3.24
N MET A 165 -14.32 -14.29 4.10
CA MET A 165 -14.74 -15.65 4.44
C MET A 165 -15.65 -15.67 5.67
#